data_AF-A0A8J3B2P1-F1
#
_entry.id   AF-A0A8J3B2P1-F1
#
_cell.length_a   1.000
_cell.length_b   1.000
_cell.length_c   1.000
_cell.angle_alpha   90.00
_cell.angle_beta   90.00
_cell.angle_gamma   90.00
#
_symmetry.space_group_name_H-M   'P 1'
#
loop_
_entity.id
_entity.type
_entity.pdbx_description
1 polymer ?
#
loop_
_entity_poly.entity_id
_entity_poly.type
_entity_poly.pdbx_seq_one_letter_code
_entity_poly.pdbx_strand_id
1 'polypeptide(L)' 'MARIPFSSLSLGDPFRPLAFKASYDMDFSLECLYCSGSRLVGYQVEDENGVQAGLVVCEDCGRVNGAY' A
#
# COMPACT_ATOMS: atom_id res chain seq x y z
N MET A 1 -11.69 -17.46 -3.66
CA MET A 1 -10.95 -16.27 -3.17
C MET A 1 -9.50 -16.46 -3.52
N ALA A 2 -8.93 -15.62 -4.38
CA ALA A 2 -7.54 -15.70 -4.79
C ALA A 2 -6.64 -15.22 -3.64
N ARG A 3 -5.61 -16.01 -3.32
CA ARG A 3 -4.64 -15.78 -2.24
C ARG A 3 -3.54 -14.88 -2.79
N ILE A 4 -3.31 -13.72 -2.17
CA ILE A 4 -2.27 -12.77 -2.61
C ILE A 4 -1.29 -12.62 -1.44
N PRO A 5 -0.19 -13.39 -1.41
CA PRO A 5 0.85 -13.20 -0.39
C PRO A 5 1.47 -11.81 -0.50
N PHE A 6 1.94 -11.21 0.61
CA PHE A 6 2.59 -9.89 0.58
C PHE A 6 3.72 -9.79 -0.44
N SER A 7 4.44 -10.89 -0.66
CA SER A 7 5.49 -11.01 -1.68
C SER A 7 5.01 -10.82 -3.13
N SER A 8 3.71 -10.68 -3.36
CA SER A 8 3.11 -10.40 -4.67
C SER A 8 2.59 -8.97 -4.83
N LEU A 9 2.69 -8.11 -3.81
CA LEU A 9 2.42 -6.67 -3.96
C LEU A 9 3.60 -6.01 -4.66
N SER A 10 3.40 -5.68 -5.93
CA SER A 10 4.41 -5.01 -6.74
C SER A 10 4.19 -3.51 -6.71
N LEU A 11 5.27 -2.74 -6.87
CA LEU A 11 5.18 -1.30 -7.05
C LEU A 11 4.26 -1.00 -8.26
N GLY A 12 3.32 -0.08 -8.08
CA GLY A 12 2.37 0.33 -9.11
C GLY A 12 1.06 -0.47 -9.15
N ASP A 13 0.95 -1.55 -8.37
CA ASP A 13 -0.30 -2.31 -8.25
C ASP A 13 -1.40 -1.46 -7.57
N PRO A 14 -2.66 -1.64 -7.97
CA PRO A 14 -3.79 -0.99 -7.31
C PRO A 14 -3.96 -1.57 -5.90
N PHE A 15 -3.90 -0.71 -4.89
CA PHE A 15 -4.12 -1.09 -3.51
C PHE A 15 -5.62 -1.24 -3.22
N ARG A 16 -6.03 -2.42 -2.74
CA ARG A 16 -7.43 -2.68 -2.34
C ARG A 16 -7.49 -3.03 -0.85
N PRO A 17 -7.92 -2.08 0.01
CA PRO A 17 -7.89 -2.28 1.47
C PRO A 17 -8.90 -3.32 1.98
N LEU A 18 -9.90 -3.71 1.18
CA LEU A 18 -10.98 -4.61 1.62
C LEU A 18 -10.55 -6.05 1.95
N ALA A 19 -9.34 -6.48 1.60
CA ALA A 19 -8.84 -7.83 1.87
C ALA A 19 -7.79 -7.89 2.99
N PHE A 20 -7.23 -6.75 3.41
CA PHE A 20 -6.12 -6.67 4.36
C PHE A 20 -6.50 -5.76 5.52
N LYS A 21 -6.12 -6.10 6.76
CA LYS A 21 -6.28 -5.17 7.89
C LYS A 21 -5.29 -4.01 7.69
N ALA A 22 -5.67 -3.01 6.91
CA ALA A 22 -4.88 -1.82 6.65
C ALA A 22 -5.18 -0.75 7.72
N SER A 23 -4.17 -0.35 8.48
CA SER A 23 -4.27 0.76 9.43
C SER A 23 -3.37 1.90 8.97
N TYR A 24 -3.87 3.13 8.99
CA TYR A 24 -3.06 4.31 8.73
C TYR A 24 -1.85 4.34 9.66
N ASP A 25 -0.67 4.68 9.12
CA ASP A 25 0.58 4.79 9.86
C ASP A 25 1.11 6.24 9.84
N MET A 26 1.49 6.75 8.65
CA MET A 26 2.10 8.08 8.48
C MET A 26 1.89 8.67 7.07
N ASP A 27 2.04 9.99 6.93
CA ASP A 27 2.06 10.67 5.63
C ASP A 27 3.49 10.76 5.07
N PHE A 28 3.64 10.69 3.74
CA PHE A 28 4.91 10.86 3.04
C PHE A 28 4.92 12.13 2.20
N SER A 29 5.96 12.97 2.36
CA SER A 29 6.14 14.23 1.63
C SER A 29 6.86 14.05 0.28
N LEU A 30 6.54 12.99 -0.46
CA LEU A 30 7.15 12.65 -1.74
C LEU A 30 6.10 12.69 -2.87
N GLU A 31 6.55 12.88 -4.11
CA GLU A 31 5.68 12.77 -5.27
C GLU A 31 5.40 11.29 -5.59
N CYS A 32 4.21 11.01 -6.13
CA CYS A 32 3.85 9.68 -6.60
C CYS A 32 4.70 9.30 -7.83
N LEU A 33 5.17 8.05 -7.87
CA LEU A 33 5.94 7.54 -9.00
C LEU A 33 5.08 7.30 -10.26
N TYR A 34 3.76 7.26 -10.10
CA TYR A 34 2.81 6.82 -11.13
C TYR A 34 1.84 7.92 -11.58
N CYS A 35 1.76 9.03 -10.87
CA CYS A 35 0.96 10.20 -11.24
C CYS A 35 1.60 11.48 -10.70
N SER A 36 1.11 12.65 -11.10
CA SER A 36 1.58 13.96 -10.57
C SER A 36 1.00 14.31 -9.19
N GLY A 37 0.50 13.32 -8.45
CA GLY A 37 -0.04 13.49 -7.10
C GLY A 37 1.07 13.50 -6.05
N SER A 38 0.80 14.09 -4.89
CA SER A 38 1.74 14.19 -3.76
C SER A 38 1.17 13.62 -2.46
N ARG A 39 -0.05 13.07 -2.51
CA ARG A 39 -0.75 12.59 -1.32
C ARG A 39 -0.46 11.11 -1.11
N LEU A 40 0.68 10.83 -0.50
CA LEU A 40 1.14 9.47 -0.18
C LEU A 40 0.89 9.15 1.30
N VAL A 41 0.22 8.02 1.55
CA VAL A 41 -0.17 7.54 2.88
C VAL A 41 0.46 6.17 3.13
N GLY A 42 1.04 6.02 4.31
CA GLY A 42 1.53 4.78 4.87
C GLY A 42 0.39 3.95 5.48
N TYR A 43 0.34 2.67 5.15
CA TYR A 43 -0.57 1.70 5.72
C TYR A 43 0.21 0.53 6.32
N GLN A 44 -0.02 0.24 7.59
CA GLN A 44 0.36 -1.04 8.18
C GLN A 44 -0.65 -2.09 7.77
N VAL A 45 -0.18 -3.19 7.19
CA VAL A 45 -1.01 -4.26 6.63
C VAL A 45 -0.59 -5.59 7.23
N GLU A 46 -1.59 -6.41 7.57
CA GLU A 46 -1.40 -7.76 8.10
C GLU A 46 -2.04 -8.78 7.13
N ASP A 47 -1.34 -9.89 6.84
CA ASP A 47 -1.85 -10.97 6.01
C ASP A 47 -2.56 -12.03 6.86
N GLU A 48 -3.14 -13.02 6.18
CA GLU A 48 -3.80 -14.15 6.81
C GLU A 48 -2.87 -15.03 7.68
N ASN A 49 -1.54 -14.91 7.53
CA ASN A 49 -0.56 -15.61 8.36
C ASN A 49 -0.08 -14.77 9.56
N GLY A 50 -0.59 -13.54 9.72
CA GLY A 50 -0.18 -12.61 10.76
C GLY A 50 1.15 -11.90 10.47
N VAL A 51 1.65 -11.97 9.24
CA VAL A 51 2.84 -11.22 8.81
C VAL A 51 2.43 -9.77 8.63
N GLN A 52 3.22 -8.85 9.17
CA GLN A 52 2.99 -7.40 9.07
C GLN A 52 3.99 -6.75 8.12
N ALA A 53 3.54 -5.75 7.38
CA ALA A 53 4.37 -4.93 6.49
C ALA A 53 3.84 -3.48 6.43
N GLY A 54 4.71 -2.53 6.15
CA GLY A 54 4.34 -1.16 5.80
C GLY A 54 4.22 -1.00 4.29
N LEU A 55 3.16 -0.33 3.83
CA LEU A 55 2.97 0.05 2.43
C LEU A 55 2.82 1.55 2.31
N VAL A 56 3.41 2.13 1.27
CA VAL A 56 3.16 3.53 0.88
C VAL A 56 2.22 3.51 -0.31
N VAL A 57 1.09 4.18 -0.20
CA VAL A 57 0.04 4.20 -1.23
C VAL A 57 -0.29 5.65 -1.58
N CYS A 58 -0.45 5.94 -2.86
CA CYS A 58 -0.94 7.23 -3.32
C CYS A 58 -2.46 7.29 -3.23
N GLU A 59 -3.01 8.25 -2.50
CA GLU A 59 -4.44 8.47 -2.37
C GLU A 59 -5.06 9.10 -3.63
N ASP A 60 -4.25 9.73 -4.48
CA ASP A 60 -4.75 10.35 -5.73
C ASP A 60 -5.03 9.29 -6.82
N CYS A 61 -4.20 8.25 -6.91
CA CYS A 61 -4.32 7.20 -7.95
C CYS A 61 -4.53 5.79 -7.41
N GLY A 62 -4.47 5.58 -6.10
CA GLY A 62 -4.67 4.30 -5.43
C GLY A 62 -3.57 3.27 -5.65
N ARG A 63 -2.36 3.69 -6.07
CA ARG A 63 -1.26 2.77 -6.41
C ARG A 63 -0.23 2.68 -5.28
N VAL A 64 0.35 1.49 -5.13
CA VAL A 64 1.48 1.26 -4.21
C VAL A 64 2.72 1.95 -4.75
N ASN A 65 3.24 2.89 -3.96
CA ASN A 65 4.43 3.68 -4.24
C ASN A 65 5.69 3.08 -3.60
N GLY A 66 5.54 2.23 -2.58
CA GLY A 66 6.65 1.62 -1.83
C GLY A 66 6.19 0.64 -0.76
N ALA A 67 7.15 -0.06 -0.16
CA ALA A 67 6.97 -0.90 1.03
C ALA A 67 8.13 -0.65 2.01
N TYR A 68 7.90 -0.81 3.33
CA TYR A 68 8.88 -0.61 4.40
C TYR A 68 8.69 -1.56 5.58
#